data_AF-A0A662JYW7-F1
#
_entry.id   AF-A0A662JYW7-F1
#
_cell.length_a   1.000
_cell.length_b   1.000
_cell.length_c   1.000
_cell.angle_alpha   90.00
_cell.angle_beta   90.00
_cell.angle_gamma   90.00
#
_symmetry.space_group_name_H-M   'P 1'
#
loop_
_entity.id
_entity.type
_entity.pdbx_description
1 polymer ?
#
loop_
_entity_poly.entity_id
_entity_poly.type
_entity_poly.pdbx_seq_one_letter_code
_entity_poly.pdbx_strand_id
1 'polypeptide(L)'
;MKDGIKFVCISTIILLVIGGIDVGAIASGEHIQVLKRDCSSFSISKPRVDPSPILLGDVEVEISDTSINVGEKVIFHVIIRGTRVSSLGAVSYKYKIEMEFGDGTSNVIKFTNDKESYISHIYNKAGTFLPKIRVEDLDSGDEVRKDMEYVKVLSNNIKPRAKIELSKNVAKVGETITVDASQSYDPDGDKIYYRWDFDNDGVYHIHHHYQNPIC
;
A
#
# COMPACT_ATOMS: atom_id res chain seq x y z
N MET A 1 12.19 2.38 63.02
CA MET A 1 11.34 1.19 62.95
C MET A 1 11.40 0.70 61.53
N LYS A 2 11.68 -0.60 61.35
CA LYS A 2 11.74 -1.26 60.05
C LYS A 2 10.31 -1.37 59.53
N ASP A 3 10.07 -0.99 58.28
CA ASP A 3 9.12 -1.67 57.41
C ASP A 3 9.69 -1.69 56.00
N GLY A 4 9.97 -2.90 55.53
CA GLY A 4 10.48 -3.18 54.20
C GLY A 4 9.33 -3.33 53.23
N ILE A 5 9.49 -2.74 52.04
CA ILE A 5 8.70 -3.11 50.88
C ILE A 5 9.70 -3.44 49.77
N LYS A 6 9.71 -4.72 49.36
CA LYS A 6 10.35 -5.18 48.13
C LYS A 6 9.25 -5.30 47.08
N PHE A 7 9.37 -4.60 45.96
CA PHE A 7 8.70 -4.98 44.71
C PHE A 7 9.63 -4.86 43.52
N VAL A 8 9.45 -5.85 42.65
CA VAL A 8 10.24 -6.21 41.47
C VAL A 8 9.88 -5.28 40.32
N CYS A 9 10.89 -4.80 39.60
CA CYS A 9 10.72 -3.96 38.42
C CYS A 9 10.25 -4.83 37.24
N ILE A 10 9.03 -4.60 36.75
CA ILE A 10 8.69 -4.86 35.35
C ILE A 10 8.03 -3.60 34.80
N SER A 11 8.72 -3.01 33.83
CA SER A 11 8.38 -1.85 33.02
C SER A 11 6.87 -1.63 32.82
N THR A 12 6.32 -0.56 33.42
CA THR A 12 5.19 0.19 32.86
C THR A 12 5.24 1.62 33.39
N ILE A 13 5.36 2.58 32.47
CA ILE A 13 5.32 4.02 32.76
C ILE A 13 3.90 4.37 33.21
N ILE A 14 3.74 4.74 34.49
CA ILE A 14 2.56 5.46 34.97
C ILE A 14 2.98 6.93 35.11
N LEU A 15 2.40 7.78 34.27
CA LEU A 15 2.53 9.23 34.38
C LEU A 15 1.74 9.69 35.61
N LEU A 16 2.44 10.02 36.70
CA LEU A 16 1.85 10.66 37.87
C LEU A 16 2.20 12.16 37.82
N VAL A 17 1.26 13.01 37.44
CA VAL A 17 1.42 14.47 37.62
C VAL A 17 1.00 14.80 39.04
N ILE A 18 1.99 15.02 39.91
CA ILE A 18 1.80 15.78 41.16
C ILE A 18 2.91 16.83 41.21
N GLY A 19 2.50 18.08 41.39
CA GLY A 19 3.32 19.26 41.13
C GLY A 19 4.66 19.36 41.86
N GLY A 20 5.55 20.11 41.21
CA GLY A 20 6.74 20.70 41.84
C GLY A 20 8.05 20.09 41.38
N ILE A 21 8.59 20.66 40.29
CA ILE A 21 10.00 20.61 39.88
C ILE A 21 10.48 19.22 39.41
N ASP A 22 10.29 18.95 38.12
CA ASP A 22 10.97 17.85 37.44
C ASP A 22 12.27 18.37 36.79
N VAL A 23 13.41 17.99 37.37
CA VAL A 23 14.71 17.99 36.69
C VAL A 23 14.93 16.60 36.11
N GLY A 24 14.42 16.38 34.89
CA GLY A 24 14.74 15.19 34.11
C GLY A 24 16.13 15.32 33.49
N ALA A 25 17.13 14.68 34.08
CA ALA A 25 18.43 14.46 33.45
C ALA A 25 18.43 13.10 32.75
N ILE A 26 18.57 13.07 31.43
CA ILE A 26 19.07 11.90 30.69
C ILE A 26 20.57 12.16 30.48
N ALA A 27 21.40 11.41 31.19
CA ALA A 27 22.86 11.45 31.02
C ALA A 27 23.29 10.32 30.07
N SER A 28 23.94 10.70 28.97
CA SER A 28 24.83 9.86 28.19
C SER A 28 26.05 10.70 27.84
N GLY A 29 27.23 10.27 28.31
CA GLY A 29 28.55 10.68 27.79
C GLY A 29 29.07 12.07 28.18
N GLU A 30 29.89 12.09 29.23
CA GLU A 30 31.04 12.96 29.51
C GLU A 30 31.03 14.42 29.01
N HIS A 31 30.62 15.36 29.88
CA HIS A 31 31.36 16.55 30.34
C HIS A 31 30.37 17.56 30.94
N ILE A 32 30.37 17.72 32.28
CA ILE A 32 29.55 18.73 32.98
C ILE A 32 30.43 19.95 33.26
N GLN A 33 30.05 21.12 32.73
CA GLN A 33 30.48 22.41 33.28
C GLN A 33 29.25 23.13 33.87
N VAL A 34 29.32 23.46 35.16
CA VAL A 34 28.32 24.28 35.85
C VAL A 34 28.70 25.75 35.67
N LEU A 35 27.99 26.46 34.79
CA LEU A 35 28.07 27.92 34.71
C LEU A 35 26.81 28.53 35.35
N LYS A 36 27.00 29.25 36.45
CA LYS A 36 26.01 30.18 37.01
C LYS A 36 25.69 31.22 35.93
N ARG A 37 24.43 31.35 35.52
CA ARG A 37 23.96 32.52 34.77
C ARG A 37 22.70 33.10 35.39
N ASP A 38 22.77 34.41 35.57
CA ASP A 38 21.75 35.27 36.15
C ASP A 38 20.38 35.14 35.47
N CYS A 39 19.34 35.13 36.29
CA CYS A 39 17.96 35.31 35.88
C CYS A 39 17.74 36.78 35.50
N SER A 40 17.86 37.12 34.22
CA SER A 40 17.12 38.25 33.63
C SER A 40 17.00 38.07 32.12
N SER A 41 15.75 38.05 31.64
CA SER A 41 15.34 37.89 30.24
C SER A 41 15.68 36.57 29.55
N PHE A 42 15.12 35.46 30.03
CA PHE A 42 14.98 34.27 29.18
C PHE A 42 13.72 34.45 28.32
N SER A 43 13.89 34.96 27.10
CA SER A 43 12.88 34.74 26.08
C SER A 43 12.95 33.27 25.69
N ILE A 44 11.93 32.49 26.08
CA ILE A 44 11.72 31.18 25.47
C ILE A 44 11.31 31.49 24.03
N SER A 45 12.28 31.57 23.12
CA SER A 45 11.96 31.28 21.73
C SER A 45 11.40 29.86 21.75
N LYS A 46 10.12 29.68 21.40
CA LYS A 46 9.58 28.35 21.11
C LYS A 46 10.64 27.62 20.30
N PRO A 47 10.99 26.36 20.62
CA PRO A 47 11.91 25.61 19.78
C PRO A 47 11.41 25.81 18.35
N ARG A 48 12.26 26.38 17.50
CA ARG A 48 11.98 26.45 16.07
C ARG A 48 11.94 24.99 15.67
N VAL A 49 10.74 24.42 15.63
CA VAL A 49 10.49 23.18 14.93
C VAL A 49 10.91 23.55 13.53
N ASP A 50 12.13 23.17 13.17
CA ASP A 50 12.52 23.16 11.79
C ASP A 50 11.48 22.25 11.14
N PRO A 51 10.61 22.75 10.25
CA PRO A 51 9.68 21.86 9.60
C PRO A 51 10.56 20.95 8.76
N SER A 52 10.85 19.74 9.29
CA SER A 52 11.31 18.64 8.45
C SER A 52 10.39 18.68 7.23
N PRO A 53 10.94 18.80 6.00
CA PRO A 53 10.12 19.03 4.83
C PRO A 53 9.01 17.97 4.80
N ILE A 54 7.77 18.43 4.70
CA ILE A 54 6.60 17.58 4.55
C ILE A 54 6.67 17.05 3.13
N LEU A 55 7.39 15.94 2.95
CA LEU A 55 7.61 15.37 1.63
C LEU A 55 6.42 14.50 1.26
N LEU A 56 5.88 14.77 0.06
CA LEU A 56 5.10 13.77 -0.66
C LEU A 56 5.99 12.51 -0.79
N GLY A 57 5.58 11.40 -0.17
CA GLY A 57 6.33 10.15 -0.25
C GLY A 57 6.02 9.40 -1.54
N ASP A 58 6.30 8.10 -1.56
CA ASP A 58 6.14 7.29 -2.77
C ASP A 58 4.67 7.20 -3.20
N VAL A 59 4.39 7.57 -4.45
CA VAL A 59 3.10 7.33 -5.10
C VAL A 59 3.15 5.99 -5.84
N GLU A 60 2.29 5.06 -5.45
CA GLU A 60 2.08 3.78 -6.14
C GLU A 60 0.73 3.82 -6.86
N VAL A 61 0.64 3.13 -7.99
CA VAL A 61 -0.61 2.99 -8.74
C VAL A 61 -0.77 1.54 -9.14
N GLU A 62 -1.86 0.93 -8.70
CA GLU A 62 -2.29 -0.41 -9.12
C GLU A 62 -3.39 -0.28 -10.17
N ILE A 63 -3.25 -1.02 -11.28
CA ILE A 63 -4.21 -1.01 -12.39
C ILE A 63 -4.99 -2.31 -12.32
N SER A 64 -6.33 -2.23 -12.39
CA SER A 64 -7.19 -3.41 -12.28
C SER A 64 -6.93 -4.46 -13.39
N ASP A 65 -6.72 -3.98 -14.62
CA ASP A 65 -6.41 -4.80 -15.79
C ASP A 65 -5.67 -3.94 -16.84
N THR A 66 -4.62 -4.51 -17.44
CA THR A 66 -3.82 -3.85 -18.48
C THR A 66 -4.16 -4.32 -19.89
N SER A 67 -5.10 -5.27 -20.04
CA SER A 67 -5.61 -5.75 -21.33
C SER A 67 -7.13 -5.85 -21.33
N ILE A 68 -7.80 -4.78 -21.75
CA ILE A 68 -9.27 -4.64 -21.69
C ILE A 68 -9.89 -4.47 -23.07
N ASN A 69 -11.22 -4.58 -23.14
CA ASN A 69 -11.99 -4.22 -24.32
C ASN A 69 -12.30 -2.73 -24.43
N VAL A 70 -12.53 -2.28 -25.65
CA VAL A 70 -13.24 -1.02 -25.89
C VAL A 70 -14.56 -1.04 -25.12
N GLY A 71 -14.81 0.02 -24.35
CA GLY A 71 -16.02 0.15 -23.54
C GLY A 71 -15.95 -0.51 -22.16
N GLU A 72 -14.90 -1.29 -21.85
CA GLU A 72 -14.66 -1.78 -20.50
C GLU A 72 -14.06 -0.70 -19.60
N LYS A 73 -14.37 -0.81 -18.31
CA LYS A 73 -13.89 0.09 -17.28
C LYS A 73 -12.57 -0.43 -16.72
N VAL A 74 -11.52 0.38 -16.79
CA VAL A 74 -10.29 0.19 -16.01
C VAL A 74 -10.35 1.02 -14.72
N ILE A 75 -9.81 0.49 -13.63
CA ILE A 75 -9.69 1.19 -12.35
C ILE A 75 -8.21 1.38 -12.02
N PHE A 76 -7.86 2.61 -11.65
CA PHE A 76 -6.54 2.99 -11.14
C PHE A 76 -6.68 3.25 -9.64
N HIS A 77 -6.08 2.39 -8.83
CA HIS A 77 -5.97 2.54 -7.39
C HIS A 77 -4.66 3.24 -7.08
N VAL A 78 -4.77 4.50 -6.70
CA VAL A 78 -3.62 5.34 -6.34
C VAL A 78 -3.39 5.24 -4.85
N ILE A 79 -2.16 4.94 -4.45
CA ILE A 79 -1.73 4.79 -3.06
C ILE A 79 -0.60 5.80 -2.82
N ILE A 80 -0.78 6.68 -1.84
CA ILE A 80 0.21 7.69 -1.46
C ILE A 80 0.86 7.26 -0.14
N ARG A 81 2.13 6.86 -0.22
CA ARG A 81 2.96 6.58 0.94
C ARG A 81 3.57 7.88 1.42
N GLY A 82 3.77 8.00 2.73
CA GLY A 82 4.30 9.21 3.34
C GLY A 82 3.86 9.36 4.78
N THR A 83 4.75 9.93 5.58
CA THR A 83 4.51 10.18 7.01
C THR A 83 4.37 11.67 7.21
N ARG A 84 3.16 12.14 7.50
CA ARG A 84 2.95 13.49 8.03
C ARG A 84 2.90 13.39 9.55
N VAL A 85 3.77 14.14 10.23
CA VAL A 85 3.78 14.28 11.69
C VAL A 85 3.43 15.71 12.05
N SER A 86 2.57 15.88 13.04
CA SER A 86 2.24 17.18 13.61
C SER A 86 2.52 17.14 15.09
N SER A 87 3.29 18.11 15.59
CA SER A 87 3.59 18.27 17.02
C SER A 87 2.48 19.00 17.79
N LEU A 88 1.39 19.39 17.12
CA LEU A 88 0.35 20.29 17.64
C LEU A 88 -1.09 19.75 17.49
N GLY A 89 -1.29 18.56 16.92
CA GLY A 89 -2.63 17.96 16.76
C GLY A 89 -2.83 17.19 15.45
N ALA A 90 -4.09 16.94 15.08
CA ALA A 90 -4.50 16.12 13.94
C ALA A 90 -3.75 16.45 12.63
N VAL A 91 -3.33 15.39 11.93
CA VAL A 91 -2.68 15.48 10.63
C VAL A 91 -3.77 15.43 9.56
N SER A 92 -3.89 16.49 8.77
CA SER A 92 -4.70 16.47 7.55
C SER A 92 -3.85 16.10 6.36
N TYR A 93 -4.39 15.32 5.43
CA TYR A 93 -3.80 15.07 4.12
C TYR A 93 -4.66 15.77 3.08
N LYS A 94 -4.08 16.50 2.13
CA LYS A 94 -4.83 17.10 1.03
C LYS A 94 -4.06 16.91 -0.25
N TYR A 95 -4.63 16.16 -1.18
CA TYR A 95 -3.97 15.85 -2.43
C TYR A 95 -4.83 16.27 -3.61
N LYS A 96 -4.16 16.63 -4.70
CA LYS A 96 -4.73 16.77 -6.02
C LYS A 96 -4.06 15.74 -6.93
N ILE A 97 -4.87 14.93 -7.61
CA ILE A 97 -4.41 14.02 -8.64
C ILE A 97 -4.90 14.52 -9.98
N GLU A 98 -4.00 14.62 -10.94
CA GLU A 98 -4.29 14.84 -12.35
C GLU A 98 -3.84 13.61 -13.12
N MET A 99 -4.76 13.00 -13.86
CA MET A 99 -4.53 11.79 -14.61
C MET A 99 -4.79 12.04 -16.09
N GLU A 100 -3.81 11.73 -16.93
CA GLU A 100 -3.92 11.76 -18.39
C GLU A 100 -3.95 10.31 -18.88
N PHE A 101 -5.01 9.89 -19.57
CA PHE A 101 -5.18 8.47 -19.94
C PHE A 101 -4.45 8.08 -21.23
N GLY A 102 -3.83 9.03 -21.92
CA GLY A 102 -3.11 8.78 -23.18
C GLY A 102 -4.01 8.70 -24.42
N ASP A 103 -5.33 8.71 -24.26
CA ASP A 103 -6.32 8.76 -25.35
C ASP A 103 -6.80 10.19 -25.68
N GLY A 104 -6.16 11.20 -25.08
CA GLY A 104 -6.53 12.61 -25.17
C GLY A 104 -7.53 13.06 -24.10
N THR A 105 -7.96 12.16 -23.21
CA THR A 105 -8.80 12.51 -22.06
C THR A 105 -8.00 12.58 -20.77
N SER A 106 -8.54 13.31 -19.78
CA SER A 106 -7.92 13.49 -18.47
C SER A 106 -8.98 13.59 -17.37
N ASN A 107 -8.58 13.29 -16.14
CA ASN A 107 -9.39 13.49 -14.95
C ASN A 107 -8.58 14.20 -13.86
N VAL A 108 -9.25 15.04 -13.07
CA VAL A 108 -8.65 15.76 -11.94
C VAL A 108 -9.50 15.55 -10.71
N ILE A 109 -8.91 14.99 -9.65
CA ILE A 109 -9.59 14.77 -8.37
C ILE A 109 -8.84 15.42 -7.23
N LYS A 110 -9.57 15.80 -6.19
CA LYS A 110 -9.01 16.29 -4.92
C LYS A 110 -9.65 15.49 -3.79
N PHE A 111 -8.86 15.06 -2.81
CA PHE A 111 -9.36 14.35 -1.64
C PHE A 111 -8.60 14.76 -0.38
N THR A 112 -9.20 14.49 0.77
CA THR A 112 -8.70 14.96 2.07
C THR A 112 -8.78 13.85 3.10
N ASN A 113 -7.75 13.72 3.92
CA ASN A 113 -7.59 12.74 5.00
C ASN A 113 -7.56 11.27 4.57
N ASP A 114 -7.60 10.99 3.27
CA ASP A 114 -7.30 9.67 2.71
C ASP A 114 -5.86 9.64 2.16
N LYS A 115 -5.31 8.42 2.08
CA LYS A 115 -4.01 8.15 1.44
C LYS A 115 -4.16 7.32 0.17
N GLU A 116 -5.38 7.03 -0.22
CA GLU A 116 -5.67 6.28 -1.43
C GLU A 116 -6.88 6.86 -2.15
N SER A 117 -6.95 6.60 -3.46
CA SER A 117 -8.08 6.99 -4.27
C SER A 117 -8.25 6.07 -5.46
N TYR A 118 -9.48 5.96 -5.96
CA TYR A 118 -9.84 5.13 -7.10
C TYR A 118 -10.33 6.00 -8.24
N ILE A 119 -9.69 5.91 -9.40
CA ILE A 119 -10.06 6.62 -10.62
C ILE A 119 -10.46 5.59 -11.66
N SER A 120 -11.65 5.69 -12.24
CA SER A 120 -12.05 4.80 -13.34
C SER A 120 -12.03 5.51 -14.68
N HIS A 121 -11.70 4.77 -15.74
CA HIS A 121 -11.75 5.27 -17.12
C HIS A 121 -12.35 4.22 -18.07
N ILE A 122 -12.89 4.68 -19.20
CA ILE A 122 -13.38 3.83 -20.29
C ILE A 122 -12.75 4.32 -21.59
N TYR A 123 -11.98 3.45 -22.23
CA TYR A 123 -11.42 3.73 -23.55
C TYR A 123 -12.42 3.38 -24.65
N ASN A 124 -12.71 4.35 -25.51
CA ASN A 124 -13.70 4.20 -26.59
C ASN A 124 -13.08 3.79 -27.94
N LYS A 125 -11.76 3.60 -27.99
CA LYS A 125 -11.02 3.21 -29.18
C LYS A 125 -9.99 2.16 -28.81
N ALA A 126 -9.81 1.18 -29.69
CA ALA A 126 -8.74 0.22 -29.55
C ALA A 126 -7.39 0.90 -29.80
N GLY A 127 -6.37 0.41 -29.13
CA GLY A 127 -5.03 0.99 -29.15
C GLY A 127 -4.24 0.63 -27.90
N THR A 128 -3.00 1.08 -27.83
CA THR A 128 -2.17 0.97 -26.63
C THR A 128 -1.98 2.37 -26.09
N PHE A 129 -2.39 2.58 -24.84
CA PHE A 129 -2.35 3.88 -24.19
C PHE A 129 -1.33 3.86 -23.05
N LEU A 130 -0.64 4.98 -22.84
CA LEU A 130 0.31 5.17 -21.74
C LEU A 130 -0.28 6.23 -20.78
N PRO A 131 -0.95 5.80 -19.70
CA PRO A 131 -1.48 6.72 -18.72
C PRO A 131 -0.35 7.40 -17.94
N LYS A 132 -0.61 8.63 -17.52
CA LYS A 132 0.30 9.45 -16.71
C LYS A 132 -0.44 10.01 -15.52
N ILE A 133 0.27 10.14 -14.41
CA ILE A 133 -0.26 10.75 -13.19
C ILE A 133 0.65 11.86 -12.70
N ARG A 134 0.01 12.91 -12.20
CA ARG A 134 0.61 13.97 -11.38
C ARG A 134 -0.15 14.00 -10.07
N VAL A 135 0.57 13.84 -8.96
CA VAL A 135 0.04 13.97 -7.60
C VAL A 135 0.71 15.17 -6.95
N GLU A 136 -0.09 16.05 -6.35
CA GLU A 136 0.36 17.27 -5.67
C GLU A 136 -0.16 17.24 -4.22
N ASP A 137 0.73 17.39 -3.23
CA ASP A 137 0.36 17.71 -1.85
C ASP A 137 -0.03 19.19 -1.79
N LEU A 138 -1.29 19.46 -1.49
CA LEU A 138 -1.85 20.82 -1.51
C LEU A 138 -1.45 21.66 -0.29
N ASP A 139 -0.85 21.06 0.75
CA ASP A 139 -0.36 21.78 1.91
C ASP A 139 1.13 22.14 1.76
N SER A 140 1.97 21.26 1.20
CA SER A 140 3.39 21.58 0.95
C SER A 140 3.67 22.16 -0.44
N GLY A 141 2.82 21.86 -1.43
CA GLY A 141 3.04 22.17 -2.83
C GLY A 141 3.95 21.15 -3.54
N ASP A 142 4.43 20.12 -2.85
CA ASP A 142 5.26 19.08 -3.44
C ASP A 142 4.47 18.26 -4.45
N GLU A 143 5.14 17.84 -5.54
CA GLU A 143 4.52 17.05 -6.59
C GLU A 143 5.37 15.85 -7.03
N VAL A 144 4.68 14.80 -7.46
CA VAL A 144 5.27 13.62 -8.11
C VAL A 144 4.56 13.41 -9.44
N ARG A 145 5.33 13.12 -10.48
CA ARG A 145 4.85 12.74 -11.81
C ARG A 145 5.37 11.37 -12.17
N LYS A 146 4.52 10.50 -12.71
CA LYS A 146 4.89 9.15 -13.16
C LYS A 146 4.16 8.77 -14.46
N ASP A 147 4.88 8.11 -15.35
CA ASP A 147 4.28 7.29 -16.39
C ASP A 147 3.92 5.92 -15.78
N MET A 148 2.80 5.33 -16.20
CA MET A 148 2.32 4.04 -15.71
C MET A 148 2.68 2.88 -16.65
N GLU A 149 2.14 1.70 -16.37
CA GLU A 149 2.11 0.60 -17.33
C GLU A 149 1.14 0.90 -18.48
N TYR A 150 1.45 0.38 -19.66
CA TYR A 150 0.58 0.49 -20.82
C TYR A 150 -0.76 -0.23 -20.59
N VAL A 151 -1.85 0.40 -21.02
CA VAL A 151 -3.16 -0.25 -21.13
C VAL A 151 -3.40 -0.59 -22.60
N LYS A 152 -3.47 -1.89 -22.90
CA LYS A 152 -3.84 -2.42 -24.21
C LYS A 152 -5.36 -2.52 -24.29
N VAL A 153 -5.95 -1.78 -25.21
CA VAL A 153 -7.40 -1.77 -25.45
C VAL A 153 -7.66 -2.46 -26.77
N LEU A 154 -8.37 -3.57 -26.69
CA LEU A 154 -8.68 -4.45 -27.80
C LEU A 154 -10.09 -4.13 -28.33
N SER A 155 -10.28 -4.21 -29.65
CA SER A 155 -11.60 -3.98 -30.23
C SER A 155 -12.63 -5.03 -29.81
N ASN A 156 -12.19 -6.24 -29.44
CA ASN A 156 -13.05 -7.35 -29.02
C ASN A 156 -12.26 -8.55 -28.42
N ASN A 157 -11.43 -8.32 -27.40
CA ASN A 157 -10.90 -9.36 -26.50
C ASN A 157 -12.02 -10.23 -25.91
N ILE A 158 -11.92 -11.51 -26.14
CA ILE A 158 -12.81 -12.54 -25.64
C ILE A 158 -12.07 -13.25 -24.52
N LYS A 159 -12.62 -13.22 -23.31
CA LYS A 159 -12.02 -13.90 -22.15
C LYS A 159 -11.54 -15.34 -22.47
N PRO A 160 -10.43 -15.80 -21.86
CA PRO A 160 -9.97 -17.16 -22.04
C PRO A 160 -11.06 -18.20 -21.77
N ARG A 161 -11.10 -19.24 -22.59
CA ARG A 161 -11.99 -20.38 -22.39
C ARG A 161 -11.22 -21.51 -21.73
N ALA A 162 -11.48 -21.73 -20.46
CA ALA A 162 -11.02 -22.91 -19.75
C ALA A 162 -11.72 -24.16 -20.30
N LYS A 163 -10.93 -25.17 -20.65
CA LYS A 163 -11.39 -26.54 -20.93
C LYS A 163 -10.58 -27.48 -20.06
N ILE A 164 -11.27 -28.20 -19.18
CA ILE A 164 -10.68 -29.14 -18.24
C ILE A 164 -11.20 -30.52 -18.56
N GLU A 165 -10.29 -31.48 -18.73
CA GLU A 165 -10.58 -32.89 -18.89
C GLU A 165 -10.02 -33.66 -17.70
N LEU A 166 -10.84 -34.56 -17.14
CA LEU A 166 -10.45 -35.47 -16.07
C LEU A 166 -10.29 -36.86 -16.66
N SER A 167 -9.24 -37.57 -16.26
CA SER A 167 -9.10 -38.99 -16.64
C SER A 167 -10.20 -39.86 -16.03
N LYS A 168 -10.74 -39.45 -14.87
CA LYS A 168 -11.86 -40.08 -14.17
C LYS A 168 -12.63 -39.05 -13.34
N ASN A 169 -13.95 -39.20 -13.28
CA ASN A 169 -14.82 -38.33 -12.47
C ASN A 169 -15.05 -38.89 -11.05
N VAL A 170 -14.68 -40.16 -10.84
CA VAL A 170 -14.76 -40.87 -9.56
C VAL A 170 -13.50 -41.72 -9.45
N ALA A 171 -12.83 -41.66 -8.31
CA ALA A 171 -11.65 -42.46 -8.01
C ALA A 171 -11.73 -42.99 -6.58
N LYS A 172 -11.11 -44.14 -6.33
CA LYS A 172 -10.92 -44.65 -4.97
C LYS A 172 -9.77 -43.93 -4.29
N VAL A 173 -9.75 -43.98 -2.96
CA VAL A 173 -8.61 -43.48 -2.18
C VAL A 173 -7.33 -44.18 -2.66
N GLY A 174 -6.30 -43.39 -2.96
CA GLY A 174 -5.03 -43.87 -3.48
C GLY A 174 -4.96 -44.02 -5.01
N GLU A 175 -6.07 -43.84 -5.74
CA GLU A 175 -6.03 -43.79 -7.21
C GLU A 175 -5.64 -42.40 -7.71
N THR A 176 -4.84 -42.36 -8.77
CA THR A 176 -4.46 -41.11 -9.44
C THR A 176 -5.55 -40.65 -10.41
N ILE A 177 -5.92 -39.37 -10.32
CA ILE A 177 -6.69 -38.65 -11.33
C ILE A 177 -5.74 -37.68 -12.04
N THR A 178 -5.81 -37.66 -13.37
CA THR A 178 -5.11 -36.68 -14.20
C THR A 178 -6.09 -35.56 -14.53
N VAL A 179 -5.66 -34.33 -14.35
CA VAL A 179 -6.41 -33.13 -14.70
C VAL A 179 -5.65 -32.42 -15.81
N ASP A 180 -6.26 -32.34 -16.98
CA ASP A 180 -5.65 -31.74 -18.17
C ASP A 180 -6.43 -30.48 -18.57
N ALA A 181 -5.73 -29.34 -18.66
CA ALA A 181 -6.28 -28.08 -19.15
C ALA A 181 -5.65 -27.62 -20.47
N SER A 182 -4.88 -28.49 -21.15
CA SER A 182 -4.14 -28.19 -22.38
C SER A 182 -5.02 -27.72 -23.53
N GLN A 183 -6.30 -28.10 -23.52
CA GLN A 183 -7.30 -27.66 -24.51
C GLN A 183 -7.91 -26.28 -24.22
N SER A 184 -7.54 -25.67 -23.08
CA SER A 184 -7.90 -24.28 -22.80
C SER A 184 -7.22 -23.36 -23.80
N TYR A 185 -7.88 -22.29 -24.18
CA TYR A 185 -7.31 -21.32 -25.11
C TYR A 185 -7.90 -19.95 -24.86
N ASP A 186 -7.12 -18.94 -25.21
CA ASP A 186 -7.61 -17.59 -25.38
C ASP A 186 -8.01 -17.40 -26.86
N PRO A 187 -9.26 -17.02 -27.17
CA PRO A 187 -9.70 -16.81 -28.54
C PRO A 187 -8.93 -15.72 -29.29
N ASP A 188 -8.29 -14.78 -28.59
CA ASP A 188 -7.45 -13.73 -29.16
C ASP A 188 -5.99 -14.17 -29.33
N GLY A 189 -5.66 -15.38 -28.90
CA GLY A 189 -4.34 -15.98 -29.01
C GLY A 189 -3.38 -15.55 -27.91
N ASP A 190 -3.88 -14.89 -26.85
CA ASP A 190 -3.07 -14.53 -25.70
C ASP A 190 -2.60 -15.78 -24.94
N LYS A 191 -1.43 -15.66 -24.30
CA LYS A 191 -0.88 -16.76 -23.51
C LYS A 191 -1.69 -16.94 -22.23
N ILE A 192 -2.25 -18.12 -22.04
CA ILE A 192 -2.97 -18.50 -20.82
C ILE A 192 -2.06 -19.12 -19.76
N TYR A 193 -2.42 -18.92 -18.49
CA TYR A 193 -1.75 -19.51 -17.33
C TYR A 193 -2.75 -20.35 -16.54
N TYR A 194 -2.27 -21.43 -15.93
CA TYR A 194 -3.09 -22.34 -15.15
C TYR A 194 -2.80 -22.18 -13.67
N ARG A 195 -3.86 -22.16 -12.86
CA ARG A 195 -3.80 -22.23 -11.41
C ARG A 195 -4.85 -23.24 -10.96
N TRP A 196 -4.48 -24.11 -10.03
CA TRP A 196 -5.36 -25.16 -9.53
C TRP A 196 -5.68 -24.90 -8.07
N ASP A 197 -6.94 -25.02 -7.69
CA ASP A 197 -7.39 -24.99 -6.31
C ASP A 197 -8.38 -26.17 -6.16
N PHE A 198 -7.95 -27.21 -5.43
CA PHE A 198 -8.69 -28.46 -5.35
C PHE A 198 -9.63 -28.53 -4.14
N ASP A 199 -9.41 -27.69 -3.14
CA ASP A 199 -10.17 -27.62 -1.89
C ASP A 199 -10.91 -26.28 -1.70
N ASN A 200 -10.76 -25.36 -2.67
CA ASN A 200 -11.42 -24.06 -2.73
C ASN A 200 -11.12 -23.21 -1.48
N ASP A 201 -9.88 -23.28 -1.00
CA ASP A 201 -9.40 -22.50 0.14
C ASP A 201 -8.79 -21.15 -0.27
N GLY A 202 -8.68 -20.89 -1.57
CA GLY A 202 -8.07 -19.69 -2.15
C GLY A 202 -6.55 -19.78 -2.29
N VAL A 203 -5.95 -20.93 -2.02
CA VAL A 203 -4.53 -21.22 -2.17
C VAL A 203 -4.30 -22.11 -3.39
N TYR A 204 -3.46 -21.63 -4.31
CA TYR A 204 -3.19 -22.37 -5.53
C TYR A 204 -2.13 -23.47 -5.33
N HIS A 205 -2.46 -24.67 -5.80
CA HIS A 205 -1.62 -25.85 -5.81
C HIS A 205 -0.70 -25.83 -7.04
N ILE A 206 0.62 -25.69 -6.82
CA ILE A 206 1.61 -25.50 -7.91
C ILE A 206 2.56 -26.69 -8.13
N HIS A 207 2.51 -27.74 -7.31
CA HIS A 207 3.28 -28.99 -7.50
C HIS A 207 2.56 -30.15 -6.80
N HIS A 208 2.13 -31.16 -7.56
CA HIS A 208 1.48 -32.35 -7.01
C HIS A 208 2.52 -33.42 -6.67
N HIS A 209 2.86 -33.54 -5.39
CA HIS A 209 3.43 -34.76 -4.85
C HIS A 209 2.81 -35.01 -3.47
N TYR A 210 1.69 -35.74 -3.42
CA TYR A 210 1.21 -36.29 -2.15
C TYR A 210 1.97 -37.59 -1.92
N GLN A 211 3.06 -37.52 -1.14
CA GLN A 211 3.59 -38.73 -0.51
C GLN A 211 2.59 -39.21 0.54
N ASN A 212 2.26 -40.50 0.49
CA ASN A 212 1.43 -41.24 1.45
C ASN A 212 1.49 -40.69 2.88
N PRO A 213 0.35 -40.35 3.52
CA PRO A 213 0.27 -40.48 4.97
C PRO A 213 0.36 -41.98 5.30
N ILE A 214 1.34 -42.30 6.13
CA ILE A 214 1.62 -43.62 6.68
C ILE A 214 0.37 -44.19 7.38
N CYS A 215 0.22 -45.52 7.27
CA CYS A 215 -0.85 -46.40 7.76
C CYS A 215 -1.58 -45.98 9.04
#